data_AF-A0A2T5MI18-F1
#
_entry.id   AF-A0A2T5MI18-F1
#
_cell.length_a   1.000
_cell.length_b   1.000
_cell.length_c   1.000
_cell.angle_alpha   90.00
_cell.angle_beta   90.00
_cell.angle_gamma   90.00
#
_symmetry.space_group_name_H-M   'P 1'
#
loop_
_entity.id
_entity.type
_entity.pdbx_description
1 polymer ?
#
loop_
_entity_poly.entity_id
_entity_poly.type
_entity_poly.pdbx_seq_one_letter_code
_entity_poly.pdbx_strand_id
1 'polypeptide(L)'
;MSLAQNFGGWINNGWVVNGLTAPFRSIQDFFDAGGPVLWLIFAAALVMWTLIIERWWYFREVFPQEQERLRHEWGHRTDRQSWYARRVRAMLISQANVAMGATLPIMSVVIPMCPLLGLLGTVGGMLEVFDVMTIQGTADAGTMASGVSHAMVATMSGLAVSLSGMFFVHHFQARVARETERLNDVLAYEEG
;
A
#
# COMPACT_ATOMS: atom_id res chain seq x y z
N MET A 1 8.78 -7.29 -58.20
CA MET A 1 8.05 -8.33 -57.44
C MET A 1 8.96 -8.88 -56.34
N SER A 2 9.29 -8.07 -55.32
CA SER A 2 10.24 -8.43 -54.24
C SER A 2 9.96 -7.69 -52.92
N LEU A 3 9.28 -6.53 -52.96
CA LEU A 3 8.97 -5.74 -51.76
C LEU A 3 7.80 -6.27 -50.91
N ALA A 4 6.99 -7.21 -51.40
CA ALA A 4 5.84 -7.76 -50.67
C ALA A 4 6.17 -8.96 -49.77
N GLN A 5 7.34 -9.60 -49.92
CA GLN A 5 7.72 -10.76 -49.10
C GLN A 5 8.43 -10.39 -47.80
N ASN A 6 8.96 -9.16 -47.68
CA ASN A 6 9.69 -8.73 -46.49
C ASN A 6 8.75 -8.26 -45.35
N PHE A 7 7.54 -7.82 -45.67
CA PHE A 7 6.55 -7.38 -44.67
C PHE A 7 5.97 -8.53 -43.84
N GLY A 8 5.95 -9.76 -44.36
CA GLY A 8 5.52 -10.95 -43.61
C GLY A 8 6.52 -11.40 -42.53
N GLY A 9 7.81 -11.03 -42.66
CA GLY A 9 8.84 -11.35 -41.67
C GLY A 9 8.72 -10.53 -40.38
N TRP A 10 8.36 -9.25 -40.46
CA TRP A 10 8.19 -8.38 -39.29
C TRP A 10 7.03 -8.81 -38.37
N ILE A 11 6.02 -9.48 -38.92
CA ILE A 11 4.85 -9.96 -38.17
C ILE A 11 5.09 -11.39 -37.64
N ASN A 12 5.95 -12.17 -38.29
CA ASN A 12 6.25 -13.57 -37.93
C ASN A 12 7.56 -13.74 -37.12
N ASN A 13 8.28 -12.64 -36.89
CA ASN A 13 9.44 -12.64 -36.01
C ASN A 13 8.96 -12.43 -34.57
N GLY A 14 9.33 -13.38 -33.70
CA GLY A 14 8.97 -13.40 -32.28
C GLY A 14 9.30 -12.13 -31.48
N TRP A 15 9.89 -11.09 -32.07
CA TRP A 15 10.20 -9.80 -31.46
C TRP A 15 8.97 -9.02 -30.96
N VAL A 16 7.84 -9.06 -31.66
CA VAL A 16 6.61 -8.33 -31.24
C VAL A 16 5.89 -9.07 -30.11
N VAL A 17 5.70 -10.38 -30.26
CA VAL A 17 5.13 -11.23 -29.21
C VAL A 17 6.05 -11.29 -28.00
N ASN A 18 7.36 -11.53 -28.16
CA ASN A 18 8.31 -11.51 -27.06
C ASN A 18 8.47 -10.11 -26.46
N GLY A 19 8.35 -9.02 -27.23
CA GLY A 19 8.41 -7.66 -26.68
C GLY A 19 7.22 -7.32 -25.79
N LEU A 20 6.01 -7.76 -26.15
CA LEU A 20 4.80 -7.59 -25.35
C LEU A 20 4.72 -8.56 -24.17
N THR A 21 5.20 -9.80 -24.34
CA THR A 21 5.23 -10.80 -23.26
C THR A 21 6.48 -10.75 -22.39
N ALA A 22 7.54 -10.03 -22.80
CA ALA A 22 8.78 -9.86 -22.03
C ALA A 22 8.52 -9.33 -20.62
N PRO A 23 7.80 -8.21 -20.42
CA PRO A 23 7.54 -7.71 -19.07
C PRO A 23 6.74 -8.71 -18.23
N PHE A 24 5.81 -9.45 -18.86
CA PHE A 24 5.01 -10.47 -18.17
C PHE A 24 5.85 -11.69 -17.75
N ARG A 25 6.76 -12.15 -18.61
CA ARG A 25 7.71 -13.23 -18.28
C ARG A 25 8.66 -12.79 -17.19
N SER A 26 9.23 -11.58 -17.26
CA SER A 26 10.13 -11.08 -16.21
C SER A 26 9.45 -10.96 -14.85
N ILE A 27 8.16 -10.58 -14.81
CA ILE A 27 7.38 -10.56 -13.57
C ILE A 27 7.17 -11.99 -13.06
N GLN A 28 6.82 -12.93 -13.93
CA GLN A 28 6.60 -14.32 -13.53
C GLN A 28 7.89 -15.00 -13.07
N ASP A 29 8.99 -14.81 -13.80
CA ASP A 29 10.33 -15.26 -13.42
C ASP A 29 10.74 -14.67 -12.06
N PHE A 30 10.32 -13.43 -11.76
CA PHE A 30 10.55 -12.77 -10.46
C PHE A 30 9.70 -13.38 -9.34
N PHE A 31 8.45 -13.76 -9.61
CA PHE A 31 7.60 -14.49 -8.66
C PHE A 31 8.09 -15.92 -8.40
N ASP A 32 8.55 -16.60 -9.45
CA ASP A 32 9.15 -17.94 -9.36
C ASP A 32 10.49 -17.87 -8.60
N ALA A 33 11.26 -16.79 -8.79
CA ALA A 33 12.51 -16.52 -8.07
C ALA A 33 12.34 -15.85 -6.69
N GLY A 34 11.13 -15.63 -6.18
CA GLY A 34 10.88 -15.08 -4.83
C GLY A 34 10.03 -16.00 -3.93
N GLY A 35 9.60 -17.14 -4.46
CA GLY A 35 9.00 -18.23 -3.71
C GLY A 35 7.61 -17.89 -3.14
N PRO A 36 7.07 -18.75 -2.27
CA PRO A 36 5.73 -18.56 -1.70
C PRO A 36 5.59 -17.25 -0.89
N VAL A 37 6.68 -16.75 -0.32
CA VAL A 37 6.68 -15.54 0.51
C VAL A 37 6.44 -14.29 -0.33
N LEU A 38 6.97 -14.23 -1.56
CA LEU A 38 6.75 -13.09 -2.44
C LEU A 38 5.28 -12.91 -2.82
N TRP A 39 4.52 -14.00 -2.95
CA TRP A 39 3.06 -13.95 -3.12
C TRP A 39 2.35 -13.32 -1.91
N LEU A 40 2.81 -13.60 -0.68
CA LEU A 40 2.28 -12.97 0.53
C LEU A 40 2.61 -11.47 0.57
N ILE A 41 3.83 -11.08 0.18
CA ILE A 41 4.22 -9.67 0.09
C ILE A 41 3.38 -8.95 -0.95
N PHE A 42 3.14 -9.56 -2.12
CA PHE A 42 2.30 -8.99 -3.16
C PHE A 42 0.85 -8.85 -2.73
N ALA A 43 0.27 -9.86 -2.07
CA ALA A 43 -1.07 -9.78 -1.51
C ALA A 43 -1.17 -8.67 -0.45
N ALA A 44 -0.19 -8.58 0.45
CA ALA A 44 -0.11 -7.51 1.45
C ALA A 44 0.01 -6.12 0.79
N ALA A 45 0.78 -6.01 -0.30
CA ALA A 45 0.90 -4.80 -1.09
C ALA A 45 -0.46 -4.42 -1.71
N LEU A 46 -1.17 -5.35 -2.34
CA LEU A 46 -2.49 -5.07 -2.91
C LEU A 46 -3.49 -4.61 -1.85
N VAL A 47 -3.52 -5.27 -0.68
CA VAL A 47 -4.37 -4.85 0.44
C VAL A 47 -4.00 -3.43 0.89
N MET A 48 -2.71 -3.15 1.06
CA MET A 48 -2.21 -1.84 1.45
C MET A 48 -2.60 -0.75 0.44
N TRP A 49 -2.37 -0.99 -0.86
CA TRP A 49 -2.73 -0.07 -1.93
C TRP A 49 -4.24 0.14 -2.02
N THR A 50 -5.04 -0.90 -1.82
CA THR A 50 -6.51 -0.80 -1.78
C THR A 50 -6.96 0.11 -0.63
N LEU A 51 -6.41 -0.08 0.58
CA LEU A 51 -6.71 0.76 1.73
C LEU A 51 -6.29 2.22 1.49
N ILE A 52 -5.14 2.46 0.84
CA ILE A 52 -4.68 3.80 0.49
C ILE A 52 -5.64 4.48 -0.48
N ILE A 53 -6.11 3.76 -1.49
CA ILE A 53 -7.06 4.26 -2.50
C ILE A 53 -8.41 4.56 -1.86
N GLU A 54 -8.94 3.65 -1.03
CA GLU A 54 -10.19 3.86 -0.27
C GLU A 54 -10.09 5.13 0.58
N ARG A 55 -8.96 5.31 1.28
CA ARG A 55 -8.72 6.49 2.11
C ARG A 55 -8.63 7.78 1.28
N TRP A 56 -7.92 7.73 0.15
CA TRP A 56 -7.83 8.86 -0.77
C TRP A 56 -9.21 9.26 -1.30
N TRP A 57 -10.03 8.29 -1.68
CA TRP A 57 -11.41 8.50 -2.12
C TRP A 57 -12.27 9.13 -1.02
N TYR A 58 -12.21 8.60 0.21
CA TYR A 58 -12.93 9.14 1.36
C TYR A 58 -12.63 10.63 1.59
N PHE A 59 -11.34 11.02 1.56
CA PHE A 59 -10.95 12.41 1.76
C PHE A 59 -11.33 13.33 0.60
N ARG A 60 -11.37 12.80 -0.63
CA ARG A 60 -11.72 13.60 -1.81
C ARG A 60 -13.23 13.85 -1.90
N GLU A 61 -14.05 12.85 -1.57
CA GLU A 61 -15.47 12.84 -1.93
C GLU A 61 -16.40 12.86 -0.71
N VAL A 62 -16.11 12.08 0.34
CA VAL A 62 -17.02 11.88 1.49
C VAL A 62 -16.84 12.96 2.55
N PHE A 63 -15.60 13.31 2.88
CA PHE A 63 -15.29 14.30 3.88
C PHE A 63 -15.89 15.71 3.65
N PRO A 64 -15.86 16.30 2.43
CA PRO A 64 -16.47 17.61 2.22
C PRO A 64 -17.98 17.61 2.46
N GLN A 65 -18.69 16.51 2.19
CA GLN A 65 -20.12 16.39 2.47
C GLN A 65 -20.40 16.29 3.98
N GLU A 66 -19.56 15.56 4.71
CA GLU A 66 -19.70 15.40 6.16
C GLU A 66 -19.44 16.71 6.92
N GLN A 67 -18.46 17.51 6.47
CA GLN A 67 -18.24 18.84 7.06
C GLN A 67 -19.46 19.74 6.92
N GLU A 68 -20.14 19.68 5.77
CA GLU A 68 -21.29 20.52 5.51
C GLU A 68 -22.49 20.11 6.38
N ARG A 69 -22.69 18.80 6.59
CA ARG A 69 -23.67 18.29 7.57
C ARG A 69 -23.39 18.79 8.98
N LEU A 70 -22.15 18.67 9.44
CA LEU A 70 -21.74 19.12 10.79
C LEU A 70 -21.93 20.64 10.96
N ARG A 71 -21.61 21.44 9.93
CA ARG A 71 -21.87 22.88 9.91
C ARG A 71 -23.37 23.19 9.94
N HIS A 72 -24.19 22.50 9.15
CA HIS A 72 -25.63 22.71 9.15
C HIS A 72 -26.29 22.32 10.48
N GLU A 73 -25.90 21.19 11.09
CA GLU A 73 -26.41 20.75 12.39
C GLU A 73 -26.03 21.71 13.53
N TRP A 74 -24.81 22.26 13.48
CA TRP A 74 -24.35 23.24 14.46
C TRP A 74 -25.02 24.61 14.26
N GLY A 75 -25.11 25.07 13.02
CA GLY A 75 -25.71 26.36 12.65
C GLY A 75 -27.20 26.47 12.97
N HIS A 76 -27.95 25.37 13.01
CA HIS A 76 -29.39 25.40 13.31
C HIS A 76 -29.71 25.49 14.83
N ARG A 77 -28.72 25.38 15.72
CA ARG A 77 -28.97 25.44 17.18
C ARG A 77 -29.07 26.87 17.70
N THR A 78 -30.14 27.14 18.45
CA THR A 78 -30.40 28.41 19.16
C THR A 78 -29.58 28.58 20.44
N ASP A 79 -29.17 27.48 21.10
CA ASP A 79 -28.30 27.49 22.27
C ASP A 79 -26.92 26.91 21.92
N ARG A 80 -25.92 27.80 21.84
CA ARG A 80 -24.53 27.48 21.49
C ARG A 80 -23.54 27.70 22.64
N GLN A 81 -23.96 28.38 23.70
CA GLN A 81 -23.07 28.76 24.81
C GLN A 81 -23.25 27.87 26.04
N SER A 82 -24.35 27.11 26.14
CA SER A 82 -24.53 26.24 27.30
C SER A 82 -23.48 25.15 27.39
N TRP A 83 -23.30 24.63 28.60
CA TRP A 83 -22.40 23.51 28.84
C TRP A 83 -22.79 22.25 28.04
N TYR A 84 -24.09 22.05 27.75
CA TYR A 84 -24.56 20.96 26.90
C TYR A 84 -24.10 21.15 25.45
N ALA A 85 -24.20 22.37 24.91
CA ALA A 85 -23.75 22.69 23.55
C ALA A 85 -22.25 22.38 23.38
N ARG A 86 -21.41 22.82 24.32
CA ARG A 86 -19.95 22.51 24.33
C ARG A 86 -19.66 21.02 24.31
N ARG A 87 -20.45 20.23 25.06
CA ARG A 87 -20.26 18.77 25.13
C ARG A 87 -20.65 18.07 23.84
N VAL A 88 -21.70 18.55 23.16
CA VAL A 88 -22.08 18.06 21.83
C VAL A 88 -21.03 18.41 20.78
N ARG A 89 -20.49 19.64 20.78
CA ARG A 89 -19.39 20.02 19.89
C ARG A 89 -18.19 19.08 20.03
N ALA A 90 -17.75 18.84 21.26
CA ALA A 90 -16.64 17.92 21.53
C ALA A 90 -16.93 16.50 20.99
N MET A 91 -18.16 16.03 21.12
CA MET A 91 -18.60 14.75 20.57
C MET A 91 -18.55 14.73 19.03
N LEU A 92 -19.01 15.79 18.36
CA LEU A 92 -19.00 15.90 16.89
C LEU A 92 -17.57 15.90 16.34
N ILE A 93 -16.67 16.69 16.94
CA ILE A 93 -15.25 16.72 16.56
C ILE A 93 -14.60 15.35 16.80
N SER A 94 -14.90 14.70 17.91
CA SER A 94 -14.38 13.36 18.22
C SER A 94 -14.85 12.31 17.20
N GLN A 95 -16.14 12.31 16.84
CA GLN A 95 -16.68 11.40 15.83
C GLN A 95 -16.04 11.62 14.45
N ALA A 96 -15.90 12.88 14.02
CA ALA A 96 -15.23 13.21 12.77
C ALA A 96 -13.77 12.73 12.77
N ASN A 97 -13.04 12.93 13.87
CA ASN A 97 -11.66 12.47 14.00
C ASN A 97 -11.55 10.92 13.94
N VAL A 98 -12.48 10.20 14.58
CA VAL A 98 -12.52 8.72 14.53
C VAL A 98 -12.81 8.22 13.11
N ALA A 99 -13.82 8.79 12.43
CA ALA A 99 -14.14 8.42 11.05
C ALA A 99 -12.98 8.75 10.08
N MET A 100 -12.30 9.87 10.33
CA MET A 100 -11.10 10.26 9.59
C MET A 100 -9.88 9.36 9.86
N GLY A 101 -9.84 8.68 11.01
CA GLY A 101 -8.72 7.84 11.43
C GLY A 101 -8.95 6.33 11.24
N ALA A 102 -10.16 5.88 10.90
CA ALA A 102 -10.59 4.48 11.06
C ALA A 102 -9.67 3.41 10.42
N THR A 103 -9.12 3.69 9.24
CA THR A 103 -8.26 2.75 8.48
C THR A 103 -6.77 2.89 8.79
N LEU A 104 -6.34 3.95 9.50
CA LEU A 104 -4.93 4.19 9.82
C LEU A 104 -4.31 3.10 10.73
N PRO A 105 -4.99 2.59 11.79
CA PRO A 105 -4.42 1.55 12.64
C PRO A 105 -4.09 0.27 11.87
N ILE A 106 -4.92 -0.12 10.91
CA ILE A 106 -4.69 -1.32 10.10
C ILE A 106 -3.43 -1.13 9.25
N MET A 107 -3.29 0.03 8.60
CA MET A 107 -2.09 0.35 7.82
C MET A 107 -0.84 0.35 8.71
N SER A 108 -0.92 0.90 9.93
CA SER A 108 0.18 0.91 10.90
C SER A 108 0.65 -0.48 11.34
N VAL A 109 -0.16 -1.53 11.17
CA VAL A 109 0.22 -2.92 11.43
C VAL A 109 0.75 -3.60 10.17
N VAL A 110 0.06 -3.44 9.04
CA VAL A 110 0.43 -4.13 7.78
C VAL A 110 1.76 -3.63 7.23
N ILE A 111 2.04 -2.33 7.32
CA ILE A 111 3.29 -1.73 6.82
C ILE A 111 4.54 -2.36 7.45
N PRO A 112 4.70 -2.40 8.79
CA PRO A 112 5.85 -3.03 9.42
C PRO A 112 5.85 -4.56 9.30
N MET A 113 4.72 -5.20 8.95
CA MET A 113 4.72 -6.63 8.62
C MET A 113 5.39 -6.95 7.28
N CYS A 114 5.26 -6.09 6.25
CA CYS A 114 5.91 -6.29 4.95
C CYS A 114 7.43 -6.55 4.99
N PRO A 115 8.26 -5.77 5.70
CA PRO A 115 9.70 -6.01 5.77
C PRO A 115 10.03 -7.26 6.60
N LEU A 116 9.21 -7.60 7.61
CA LEU A 116 9.35 -8.85 8.37
C LEU A 116 9.06 -10.08 7.48
N LEU A 117 8.07 -9.99 6.59
CA LEU A 117 7.83 -11.01 5.56
C LEU A 117 9.01 -11.09 4.58
N GLY A 118 9.60 -9.97 4.18
CA GLY A 118 10.83 -9.95 3.37
C GLY A 118 11.98 -10.69 4.04
N LEU A 119 12.19 -10.46 5.33
CA LEU A 119 13.19 -11.18 6.13
C LEU A 119 12.87 -12.68 6.23
N LEU A 120 11.61 -13.07 6.40
CA LEU A 120 11.19 -14.48 6.34
C LEU A 120 11.58 -15.13 5.00
N GLY A 121 11.43 -14.38 3.89
CA GLY A 121 11.88 -14.80 2.56
C GLY A 121 13.38 -15.09 2.49
N THR A 122 14.21 -14.30 3.20
CA THR A 122 15.66 -14.57 3.26
C THR A 122 16.00 -15.88 3.96
N VAL A 123 15.27 -16.19 5.03
CA VAL A 123 15.47 -17.43 5.78
C VAL A 123 15.02 -18.60 4.92
N GLY A 124 13.88 -18.48 4.23
CA GLY A 124 13.41 -19.48 3.27
C GLY A 124 14.42 -19.77 2.15
N GLY A 125 14.93 -18.73 1.49
CA GLY A 125 15.91 -18.89 0.41
C GLY A 125 17.22 -19.53 0.87
N MET A 126 17.69 -19.20 2.09
CA MET A 126 18.89 -19.82 2.64
C MET A 126 18.66 -21.28 3.07
N LEU A 127 17.46 -21.62 3.55
CA LEU A 127 17.08 -23.01 3.85
C LEU A 127 17.07 -23.88 2.60
N GLU A 128 16.59 -23.36 1.47
CA GLU A 128 16.61 -24.06 0.19
C GLU A 128 18.04 -24.39 -0.28
N VAL A 129 18.99 -23.45 -0.11
CA VAL A 129 20.41 -23.68 -0.41
C VAL A 129 20.99 -24.81 0.44
N PHE A 130 20.67 -24.85 1.74
CA PHE A 130 21.14 -25.91 2.63
C PHE A 130 20.52 -27.29 2.32
N ASP A 131 19.25 -27.32 1.92
CA ASP A 131 18.56 -28.55 1.55
C ASP A 131 19.18 -29.16 0.29
N VAL A 132 19.42 -28.36 -0.75
CA VAL A 132 20.07 -28.83 -1.98
C VAL A 132 21.51 -29.32 -1.71
N MET A 133 22.26 -28.63 -0.86
CA MET A 133 23.62 -29.06 -0.47
C MET A 133 23.60 -30.42 0.25
N THR A 134 22.59 -30.66 1.09
CA THR A 134 22.43 -31.93 1.81
C THR A 134 22.09 -33.09 0.87
N ILE A 135 21.25 -32.82 -0.15
CA ILE A 135 20.83 -33.83 -1.14
C ILE A 135 21.96 -34.17 -2.12
N GLN A 136 22.66 -33.15 -2.64
CA GLN A 136 23.71 -33.34 -3.65
C GLN A 136 25.08 -33.70 -3.04
N GLY A 137 25.28 -33.45 -1.74
CA GLY A 137 26.54 -33.72 -1.04
C GLY A 137 27.68 -32.76 -1.41
N THR A 138 27.47 -31.85 -2.36
CA THR A 138 28.43 -30.83 -2.79
C THR A 138 27.74 -29.48 -2.91
N ALA A 139 28.43 -28.40 -2.51
CA ALA A 139 27.94 -27.05 -2.70
C ALA A 139 28.26 -26.57 -4.13
N ASP A 140 27.25 -26.53 -5.00
CA ASP A 140 27.37 -25.89 -6.32
C ASP A 140 27.22 -24.36 -6.21
N ALA A 141 28.14 -23.63 -6.84
CA ALA A 141 28.18 -22.16 -6.77
C ALA A 141 26.94 -21.52 -7.42
N GLY A 142 26.36 -22.14 -8.45
CA GLY A 142 25.16 -21.64 -9.11
C GLY A 142 23.93 -21.70 -8.21
N THR A 143 23.74 -22.83 -7.54
CA THR A 143 22.62 -23.01 -6.58
C THR A 143 22.73 -22.03 -5.41
N MET A 144 23.93 -21.86 -4.84
CA MET A 144 24.14 -20.89 -3.75
C MET A 144 23.85 -19.46 -4.20
N ALA A 145 24.31 -19.07 -5.38
CA ALA A 145 24.05 -17.74 -5.93
C ALA A 145 22.55 -17.49 -6.16
N SER A 146 21.82 -18.51 -6.64
CA SER A 146 20.38 -18.41 -6.87
C SER A 146 19.58 -18.18 -5.58
N GLY A 147 19.86 -18.94 -4.51
CA GLY A 147 19.14 -18.79 -3.23
C GLY A 147 19.45 -17.47 -2.51
N VAL A 148 20.69 -16.96 -2.63
CA VAL A 148 21.04 -15.62 -2.12
C VAL A 148 20.32 -14.53 -2.91
N SER A 149 20.26 -14.65 -4.25
CA SER A 149 19.54 -13.69 -5.09
C SER A 149 18.04 -13.66 -4.76
N HIS A 150 17.42 -14.82 -4.60
CA HIS A 150 16.04 -14.99 -4.16
C HIS A 150 15.76 -14.27 -2.83
N ALA A 151 16.62 -14.50 -1.84
CA ALA A 151 16.55 -13.86 -0.54
C ALA A 151 16.60 -12.31 -0.63
N MET A 152 17.51 -11.78 -1.43
CA MET A 152 17.66 -10.33 -1.62
C MET A 152 16.43 -9.71 -2.29
N VAL A 153 15.88 -10.38 -3.30
CA VAL A 153 14.67 -9.94 -4.01
C VAL A 153 13.47 -9.85 -3.06
N ALA A 154 13.24 -10.86 -2.23
CA ALA A 154 12.17 -10.86 -1.24
C ALA A 154 12.31 -9.68 -0.25
N THR A 155 13.53 -9.42 0.24
CA THR A 155 13.79 -8.30 1.15
C THR A 155 13.54 -6.94 0.50
N MET A 156 14.05 -6.76 -0.72
CA MET A 156 13.90 -5.50 -1.46
C MET A 156 12.43 -5.20 -1.72
N SER A 157 11.64 -6.22 -2.11
CA SER A 157 10.21 -6.06 -2.35
C SER A 157 9.44 -5.66 -1.07
N GLY A 158 9.71 -6.33 0.06
CA GLY A 158 9.08 -6.01 1.35
C GLY A 158 9.40 -4.61 1.84
N LEU A 159 10.66 -4.18 1.70
CA LEU A 159 11.09 -2.82 2.04
C LEU A 159 10.47 -1.76 1.13
N ALA A 160 10.42 -2.00 -0.19
CA ALA A 160 9.83 -1.06 -1.14
C ALA A 160 8.34 -0.80 -0.85
N VAL A 161 7.59 -1.87 -0.57
CA VAL A 161 6.16 -1.78 -0.19
C VAL A 161 6.01 -1.04 1.14
N SER A 162 6.82 -1.39 2.15
CA SER A 162 6.78 -0.75 3.46
C SER A 162 7.07 0.76 3.40
N LEU A 163 8.07 1.15 2.61
CA LEU A 163 8.48 2.55 2.47
C LEU A 163 7.36 3.37 1.82
N SER A 164 6.76 2.83 0.74
CA SER A 164 5.63 3.46 0.07
C SER A 164 4.44 3.62 1.01
N GLY A 165 4.06 2.56 1.73
CA GLY A 165 2.96 2.60 2.68
C GLY A 165 3.17 3.61 3.82
N MET A 166 4.38 3.67 4.37
CA MET A 166 4.72 4.60 5.46
C MET A 166 4.55 6.06 5.04
N PHE A 167 4.97 6.39 3.81
CA PHE A 167 4.79 7.73 3.26
C PHE A 167 3.30 8.14 3.23
N PHE A 168 2.43 7.27 2.73
CA PHE A 168 1.00 7.56 2.65
C PHE A 168 0.34 7.64 4.04
N VAL A 169 0.66 6.74 4.96
CA VAL A 169 0.09 6.79 6.33
C VAL A 169 0.45 8.08 7.03
N HIS A 170 1.72 8.50 6.96
CA HIS A 170 2.14 9.76 7.55
C HIS A 170 1.42 10.95 6.90
N HIS A 171 1.26 10.94 5.58
CA HIS A 171 0.51 11.98 4.87
C HIS A 171 -0.95 12.05 5.33
N PHE A 172 -1.62 10.91 5.46
CA PHE A 172 -3.01 10.87 5.94
C PHE A 172 -3.11 11.29 7.41
N GLN A 173 -2.23 10.85 8.30
CA GLN A 173 -2.19 11.27 9.70
C GLN A 173 -2.05 12.79 9.83
N ALA A 174 -1.13 13.39 9.08
CA ALA A 174 -0.97 14.85 9.04
C ALA A 174 -2.21 15.55 8.50
N ARG A 175 -2.93 14.94 7.54
CA ARG A 175 -4.19 15.48 7.03
C ARG A 175 -5.31 15.40 8.08
N VAL A 176 -5.46 14.28 8.78
CA VAL A 176 -6.44 14.12 9.88
C VAL A 176 -6.22 15.20 10.93
N ALA A 177 -4.98 15.40 11.37
CA ALA A 177 -4.64 16.39 12.39
C ALA A 177 -5.05 17.82 11.96
N ARG A 178 -4.68 18.23 10.73
CA ARG A 178 -5.03 19.56 10.18
C ARG A 178 -6.53 19.76 10.04
N GLU A 179 -7.26 18.74 9.59
CA GLU A 179 -8.71 18.86 9.42
C GLU A 179 -9.45 18.88 10.76
N THR A 180 -8.96 18.15 11.77
CA THR A 180 -9.49 18.22 13.14
C THR A 180 -9.29 19.60 13.77
N GLU A 181 -8.10 20.21 13.57
CA GLU A 181 -7.83 21.59 14.00
C GLU A 181 -8.74 22.60 13.29
N ARG A 182 -8.88 22.48 11.95
CA ARG A 182 -9.77 23.33 11.17
C ARG A 182 -11.24 23.22 11.61
N LEU A 183 -11.71 22.01 11.91
CA LEU A 183 -13.06 21.80 12.45
C LEU A 183 -13.22 22.47 13.82
N ASN A 184 -12.19 22.43 14.66
CA ASN A 184 -12.21 23.09 15.96
C ASN A 184 -12.33 24.61 15.82
N ASP A 185 -11.57 25.22 14.91
CA ASP A 185 -11.57 26.66 14.67
C ASP A 185 -12.90 27.16 14.09
N VAL A 186 -13.43 26.47 13.07
CA VAL A 186 -14.71 26.85 12.43
C VAL A 186 -15.85 26.82 13.45
N LEU A 187 -15.90 25.78 14.29
CA LEU A 187 -16.93 25.66 15.31
C LEU A 187 -16.71 26.62 16.51
N ALA A 188 -15.48 27.11 16.72
CA ALA A 188 -15.19 28.14 17.71
C ALA A 188 -15.60 29.55 17.26
N TYR A 189 -15.39 29.87 15.98
CA TYR A 189 -15.63 31.22 15.44
C TYR A 189 -17.11 31.59 15.40
N GLU A 190 -18.00 30.61 15.24
CA GLU A 190 -19.46 30.81 15.27
C GLU A 190 -20.04 31.05 16.68
N GLU A 191 -19.20 31.01 17.73
CA GLU A 191 -19.58 31.25 19.13
C GLU A 191 -19.33 32.70 19.61
N GLY A 192 -18.60 33.53 18.84
CA GLY A 192 -18.28 34.93 19.15
C GLY A 192 -19.19 35.93 18.46
#